data_AF-A0A732T3F1-F1
#
_entry.id   AF-A0A732T3F1-F1
#
_cell.length_a   1.000
_cell.length_b   1.000
_cell.length_c   1.000
_cell.angle_alpha   90.00
_cell.angle_beta   90.00
_cell.angle_gamma   90.00
#
_symmetry.space_group_name_H-M   'P 1'
#
loop_
_entity.id
_entity.type
_entity.pdbx_description
1 polymer ?
#
loop_
_entity_poly.entity_id
_entity_poly.type
_entity_poly.pdbx_seq_one_letter_code
_entity_poly.pdbx_strand_id
1 'polypeptide(L)'
;MPRRSILSATERESLLALPDAKDELIRHYTFNETDLSVIRQRRGAANRLGFAVQLCYLRFPGTFLGVDEPPFPPLLRMVAAQLKMPVESWSEYGQREQTRREHLVELQTVFGFKPFTMSHYRQAVHTLTELALQTDKGIVLASALVENLRRQSI
;
A
#
# COMPACT_ATOMS: atom_id res chain seq x y z
N MET A 1 16.45 26.89 15.08
CA MET A 1 16.83 26.65 13.66
C MET A 1 15.91 25.59 13.07
N PRO A 2 15.37 25.76 11.86
CA PRO A 2 14.56 24.73 11.24
C PRO A 2 15.45 23.52 10.92
N ARG A 3 15.06 22.31 11.36
CA ARG A 3 15.78 21.08 11.01
C ARG A 3 15.70 20.94 9.49
N ARG A 4 16.84 20.99 8.80
CA ARG A 4 16.92 20.60 7.38
C ARG A 4 16.31 19.21 7.22
N SER A 5 15.39 19.06 6.29
CA SER A 5 14.83 17.75 5.95
C SER A 5 15.97 16.84 5.47
N ILE A 6 16.06 15.64 6.05
CA ILE A 6 17.06 14.63 5.70
C ILE A 6 16.81 14.07 4.29
N LEU A 7 15.54 14.07 3.84
CA LEU A 7 15.13 13.63 2.51
C LEU A 7 14.56 14.81 1.71
N SER A 8 14.89 14.87 0.42
CA SER A 8 14.20 15.71 -0.56
C SER A 8 12.76 15.23 -0.80
N ALA A 9 11.94 16.07 -1.44
CA ALA A 9 10.58 15.68 -1.82
C ALA A 9 10.58 14.48 -2.79
N THR A 10 11.44 14.51 -3.81
CA THR A 10 11.60 13.43 -4.80
C THR A 10 12.02 12.11 -4.15
N GLU A 11 12.94 12.16 -3.18
CA GLU A 11 13.35 10.95 -2.44
C GLU A 11 12.18 10.37 -1.65
N ARG A 12 11.38 11.21 -0.97
CA ARG A 12 10.19 10.74 -0.25
C ARG A 12 9.15 10.12 -1.17
N GLU A 13 8.91 10.74 -2.32
CA GLU A 13 7.98 10.21 -3.33
C GLU A 13 8.47 8.88 -3.87
N SER A 14 9.77 8.75 -4.16
CA SER A 14 10.34 7.52 -4.70
C SER A 14 10.19 6.30 -3.78
N LEU A 15 10.16 6.50 -2.45
CA LEU A 15 9.99 5.42 -1.48
C LEU A 15 8.64 4.71 -1.60
N LEU A 16 7.60 5.44 -2.02
CA LEU A 16 6.22 4.95 -2.11
C LEU A 16 5.70 4.93 -3.55
N ALA A 17 6.59 5.14 -4.53
CA ALA A 17 6.23 5.12 -5.93
C ALA A 17 5.67 3.74 -6.32
N LEU A 18 4.55 3.75 -7.02
CA LEU A 18 3.93 2.56 -7.59
C LEU A 18 4.67 2.16 -8.88
N PRO A 19 4.78 0.86 -9.19
CA PRO A 19 5.41 0.42 -10.42
C PRO A 19 4.52 0.80 -11.62
N ASP A 20 5.12 1.32 -12.68
CA ASP A 20 4.45 1.62 -13.94
C ASP A 20 4.72 0.56 -15.03
N ALA A 21 5.80 -0.20 -14.87
CA ALA A 21 6.14 -1.33 -15.73
C ALA A 21 5.13 -2.47 -15.59
N LYS A 22 4.68 -3.00 -16.74
CA LYS A 22 3.65 -4.05 -16.80
C LYS A 22 4.00 -5.30 -16.00
N ASP A 23 5.25 -5.75 -16.07
CA ASP A 23 5.69 -6.97 -15.40
C ASP A 23 5.71 -6.80 -13.87
N GLU A 24 6.05 -5.60 -13.39
CA GLU A 24 6.00 -5.26 -11.96
C GLU A 24 4.56 -5.13 -11.47
N LEU A 25 3.66 -4.51 -12.25
CA LEU A 25 2.23 -4.50 -11.97
C LEU A 25 1.68 -5.93 -11.82
N ILE A 26 2.01 -6.82 -12.75
CA ILE A 26 1.62 -8.24 -12.70
C ILE A 26 2.16 -8.90 -11.43
N ARG A 27 3.44 -8.70 -11.13
CA ARG A 27 4.11 -9.28 -9.96
C ARG A 27 3.44 -8.88 -8.65
N HIS A 28 3.06 -7.61 -8.50
CA HIS A 28 2.53 -7.09 -7.25
C HIS A 28 1.00 -7.21 -7.13
N TYR A 29 0.26 -7.18 -8.24
CA TYR A 29 -1.19 -6.95 -8.23
C TYR A 29 -2.03 -8.04 -8.88
N THR A 30 -1.44 -9.19 -9.22
CA THR A 30 -2.23 -10.36 -9.66
C THR A 30 -2.94 -11.00 -8.47
N PHE A 31 -4.24 -11.24 -8.59
CA PHE A 31 -5.04 -11.92 -7.58
C PHE A 31 -5.01 -13.44 -7.77
N ASN A 32 -4.83 -14.16 -6.66
CA ASN A 32 -5.04 -15.60 -6.62
C ASN A 32 -6.52 -15.93 -6.27
N GLU A 33 -6.87 -17.22 -6.22
CA GLU A 33 -8.24 -17.66 -5.94
C GLU A 33 -8.74 -17.25 -4.55
N THR A 34 -7.86 -17.26 -3.54
CA THR A 34 -8.17 -16.83 -2.18
C THR A 34 -8.52 -15.34 -2.14
N ASP A 35 -7.73 -14.52 -2.83
CA ASP A 35 -7.97 -13.08 -2.95
C ASP A 35 -9.35 -12.83 -3.58
N LEU A 36 -9.61 -13.49 -4.71
CA LEU A 36 -10.87 -13.36 -5.44
C LEU A 36 -12.05 -13.83 -4.60
N SER A 37 -11.89 -14.89 -3.81
CA SER A 37 -12.92 -15.39 -2.90
C SER A 37 -13.29 -14.34 -1.85
N VAL A 38 -12.30 -13.72 -1.20
CA VAL A 38 -12.51 -12.67 -0.19
C VAL A 38 -13.13 -11.42 -0.83
N ILE A 39 -12.61 -10.97 -1.97
CA ILE A 39 -13.13 -9.81 -2.69
C ILE A 39 -14.61 -10.02 -3.05
N ARG A 40 -14.99 -11.20 -3.54
CA ARG A 40 -16.37 -11.52 -3.97
C ARG A 40 -17.39 -11.44 -2.83
N GLN A 41 -16.97 -11.54 -1.57
CA GLN A 41 -17.86 -11.41 -0.41
C GLN A 41 -18.41 -9.98 -0.25
N ARG A 42 -17.77 -8.97 -0.85
CA ARG A 42 -18.26 -7.59 -0.79
C ARG A 42 -19.50 -7.41 -1.68
N ARG A 43 -20.50 -6.69 -1.15
CA ARG A 43 -21.74 -6.36 -1.87
C ARG A 43 -21.53 -5.14 -2.77
N GLY A 44 -21.89 -5.28 -4.05
CA GLY A 44 -21.81 -4.20 -5.04
C GLY A 44 -20.46 -4.12 -5.76
N ALA A 45 -20.47 -3.64 -7.02
CA ALA A 45 -19.26 -3.53 -7.84
C ALA A 45 -18.26 -2.54 -7.22
N ALA A 46 -18.74 -1.40 -6.74
CA ALA A 46 -17.92 -0.37 -6.10
C ALA A 46 -17.12 -0.89 -4.90
N ASN A 47 -17.75 -1.63 -3.99
CA ASN A 47 -17.07 -2.17 -2.81
C ASN A 47 -16.08 -3.29 -3.17
N ARG A 48 -16.39 -4.13 -4.17
CA ARG A 48 -15.46 -5.16 -4.64
C ARG A 48 -14.22 -4.55 -5.28
N LEU A 49 -14.41 -3.60 -6.18
CA LEU A 49 -13.32 -2.88 -6.83
C LEU A 49 -12.50 -2.10 -5.79
N GLY A 50 -13.17 -1.38 -4.91
CA GLY A 50 -12.55 -0.59 -3.86
C GLY A 50 -11.71 -1.41 -2.87
N PHE A 51 -12.26 -2.52 -2.39
CA PHE A 51 -11.56 -3.45 -1.51
C PHE A 51 -10.33 -4.05 -2.20
N ALA A 52 -10.45 -4.44 -3.47
CA ALA A 52 -9.36 -5.02 -4.25
C ALA A 52 -8.23 -4.01 -4.53
N VAL A 53 -8.56 -2.76 -4.87
CA VAL A 53 -7.57 -1.68 -5.03
C VAL A 53 -6.84 -1.44 -3.71
N GLN A 54 -7.55 -1.39 -2.58
CA GLN A 54 -6.91 -1.21 -1.27
C GLN A 54 -5.98 -2.38 -0.91
N LEU A 55 -6.39 -3.62 -1.22
CA LEU A 55 -5.51 -4.78 -1.08
C LEU A 55 -4.21 -4.61 -1.88
N CYS A 56 -4.29 -4.11 -3.13
CA CYS A 56 -3.10 -3.86 -3.94
C CYS A 56 -2.18 -2.82 -3.30
N TYR A 57 -2.70 -1.69 -2.81
CA TYR A 57 -1.91 -0.67 -2.14
C TYR A 57 -1.22 -1.18 -0.86
N LEU A 58 -1.90 -2.01 -0.08
CA LEU A 58 -1.32 -2.65 1.10
C LEU A 58 -0.24 -3.68 0.74
N ARG A 59 -0.38 -4.40 -0.38
CA ARG A 59 0.68 -5.29 -0.89
C ARG A 59 1.91 -4.53 -1.36
N PHE A 60 1.69 -3.46 -2.12
CA PHE A 60 2.72 -2.56 -2.57
C PHE A 60 2.10 -1.21 -2.94
N PRO A 61 2.52 -0.09 -2.33
CA PRO A 61 3.79 0.10 -1.63
C PRO A 61 3.75 -0.16 -0.12
N GLY A 62 2.68 -0.73 0.43
CA GLY A 62 2.51 -0.92 1.88
C GLY A 62 1.73 0.20 2.55
N THR A 63 0.85 0.87 1.80
CA THR A 63 0.05 1.99 2.30
C THR A 63 -1.44 1.73 2.09
N PHE A 64 -2.29 2.51 2.75
CA PHE A 64 -3.71 2.53 2.47
C PHE A 64 -4.05 3.82 1.75
N LEU A 65 -4.71 3.73 0.60
CA LEU A 65 -5.04 4.91 -0.20
C LEU A 65 -6.05 5.78 0.56
N GLY A 66 -5.80 7.09 0.64
CA GLY A 66 -6.62 8.06 1.37
C GLY A 66 -8.00 8.31 0.75
N VAL A 67 -8.91 8.98 1.51
CA VAL A 67 -10.29 9.24 1.05
C VAL A 67 -10.32 10.09 -0.21
N ASP A 68 -9.51 11.15 -0.21
CA ASP A 68 -9.46 12.17 -1.27
C ASP A 68 -8.36 11.91 -2.31
N GLU A 69 -7.74 10.72 -2.26
CA GLU A 69 -6.66 10.34 -3.16
C GLU A 69 -7.19 9.44 -4.29
N PRO A 70 -7.04 9.84 -5.57
CA PRO A 70 -7.38 8.96 -6.68
C PRO A 70 -6.39 7.79 -6.76
N PRO A 71 -6.85 6.58 -7.12
CA PRO A 71 -5.97 5.44 -7.30
C PRO A 71 -5.12 5.62 -8.54
N PHE A 72 -3.95 5.00 -8.55
CA PHE A 72 -3.06 4.99 -9.70
C PHE A 72 -3.74 4.35 -10.91
N PRO A 73 -3.91 5.07 -12.03
CA PRO A 73 -4.76 4.59 -13.13
C PRO A 73 -4.35 3.24 -13.75
N PRO A 74 -3.06 2.91 -13.94
CA PRO A 74 -2.67 1.58 -14.42
C PRO A 74 -3.10 0.45 -13.48
N LEU A 75 -2.94 0.65 -12.16
CA LEU A 75 -3.38 -0.31 -11.14
C LEU A 75 -4.90 -0.45 -11.17
N LEU A 76 -5.65 0.66 -11.19
CA LEU A 76 -7.11 0.63 -11.23
C LEU A 76 -7.63 -0.15 -12.45
N ARG A 77 -7.08 0.10 -13.64
CA ARG A 77 -7.46 -0.63 -14.87
C ARG A 77 -7.15 -2.11 -14.78
N MET A 78 -5.99 -2.47 -14.24
CA MET A 78 -5.60 -3.88 -14.07
C MET A 78 -6.53 -4.61 -13.09
N VAL A 79 -6.86 -4.00 -11.95
CA VAL A 79 -7.79 -4.58 -10.96
C VAL A 79 -9.19 -4.72 -11.56
N ALA A 80 -9.70 -3.68 -12.22
CA ALA A 80 -10.99 -3.70 -12.87
C ALA A 80 -11.08 -4.82 -13.94
N ALA A 81 -10.04 -5.00 -14.75
CA ALA A 81 -9.96 -6.06 -15.73
C ALA A 81 -9.96 -7.47 -15.09
N GLN A 82 -9.16 -7.68 -14.02
CA GLN A 82 -9.14 -8.94 -13.29
C GLN A 82 -10.51 -9.30 -12.68
N LEU A 83 -11.25 -8.30 -12.20
CA LEU A 83 -12.58 -8.49 -11.61
C LEU A 83 -13.73 -8.47 -12.62
N LYS A 84 -13.45 -8.16 -13.89
CA LYS A 84 -14.46 -7.92 -14.94
C LYS A 84 -15.48 -6.86 -14.53
N MET A 85 -14.99 -5.74 -14.01
CA MET A 85 -15.80 -4.61 -13.53
C MET A 85 -15.43 -3.31 -14.26
N PRO A 86 -16.37 -2.36 -14.39
CA PRO A 86 -16.08 -1.04 -14.90
C PRO A 86 -15.20 -0.26 -13.92
N VAL A 87 -14.23 0.50 -14.43
CA VAL A 87 -13.36 1.37 -13.59
C VAL A 87 -14.18 2.48 -12.92
N GLU A 88 -15.30 2.85 -13.54
CA GLU A 88 -16.25 3.86 -13.11
C GLU A 88 -16.88 3.51 -11.76
N SER A 89 -16.98 2.22 -11.41
CA SER A 89 -17.45 1.76 -10.10
C SER A 89 -16.60 2.29 -8.94
N TRP A 90 -15.36 2.74 -9.20
CA TRP A 90 -14.53 3.36 -8.16
C TRP A 90 -15.16 4.65 -7.61
N SER A 91 -15.87 5.42 -8.45
CA SER A 91 -16.47 6.70 -8.03
C SER A 91 -17.53 6.55 -6.92
N GLU A 92 -18.13 5.36 -6.81
CA GLU A 92 -19.11 5.02 -5.78
C GLU A 92 -18.47 4.38 -4.54
N TYR A 93 -17.18 4.04 -4.59
CA TYR A 93 -16.51 3.36 -3.49
C TYR A 93 -16.25 4.30 -2.32
N GLY A 94 -16.60 3.84 -1.11
CA GLY A 94 -16.17 4.51 0.11
C GLY A 94 -16.79 5.88 0.34
N GLN A 95 -17.93 6.18 -0.30
CA GLN A 95 -18.77 7.37 -0.06
C GLN A 95 -19.12 7.56 1.43
N ARG A 96 -19.11 6.46 2.21
CA ARG A 96 -19.15 6.48 3.68
C ARG A 96 -17.78 6.10 4.22
N GLU A 97 -17.19 6.98 5.04
CA GLU A 97 -15.89 6.73 5.66
C GLU A 97 -15.85 5.41 6.46
N GLN A 98 -16.98 5.07 7.12
CA GLN A 98 -17.13 3.83 7.87
C GLN A 98 -16.80 2.58 7.04
N THR A 99 -17.28 2.51 5.79
CA THR A 99 -17.03 1.34 4.92
C THR A 99 -15.55 1.16 4.61
N ARG A 100 -14.80 2.26 4.41
CA ARG A 100 -13.35 2.18 4.17
C ARG A 100 -12.58 1.71 5.39
N ARG A 101 -12.97 2.18 6.59
CA ARG A 101 -12.39 1.74 7.86
C ARG A 101 -12.67 0.26 8.12
N GLU A 102 -13.90 -0.19 7.90
CA GLU A 102 -14.27 -1.61 8.01
C GLU A 102 -13.46 -2.47 7.04
N HIS A 103 -13.32 -2.04 5.78
CA HIS A 103 -12.48 -2.73 4.80
C HIS A 103 -11.01 -2.78 5.21
N LEU A 104 -10.44 -1.71 5.75
CA LEU A 104 -9.06 -1.70 6.24
C LEU A 104 -8.86 -2.75 7.34
N VAL A 105 -9.75 -2.80 8.33
CA VAL A 105 -9.69 -3.78 9.42
C VAL A 105 -9.80 -5.22 8.88
N GLU A 106 -10.71 -5.45 7.95
CA GLU A 106 -10.87 -6.76 7.31
C GLU A 106 -9.64 -7.16 6.50
N LEU A 107 -9.06 -6.24 5.72
CA LEU A 107 -7.83 -6.46 4.97
C LEU A 107 -6.66 -6.82 5.90
N GLN A 108 -6.50 -6.09 7.00
CA GLN A 108 -5.49 -6.38 8.03
C GLN A 108 -5.69 -7.77 8.64
N THR A 109 -6.93 -8.12 8.95
CA THR A 109 -7.25 -9.39 9.62
C THR A 109 -7.07 -10.59 8.69
N VAL A 110 -7.57 -10.50 7.45
CA VAL A 110 -7.58 -11.62 6.49
C VAL A 110 -6.21 -11.83 5.85
N PHE A 111 -5.48 -10.75 5.53
CA PHE A 111 -4.21 -10.82 4.82
C PHE A 111 -2.98 -10.58 5.72
N GLY A 112 -3.19 -10.34 7.01
CA GLY A 112 -2.12 -10.24 8.00
C GLY A 112 -1.33 -8.92 7.97
N PHE A 113 -1.89 -7.86 7.37
CA PHE A 113 -1.28 -6.53 7.44
C PHE A 113 -1.38 -5.95 8.86
N LYS A 114 -0.34 -5.25 9.30
CA LYS A 114 -0.20 -4.75 10.66
C LYS A 114 -0.02 -3.23 10.64
N PRO A 115 -0.65 -2.48 11.55
CA PRO A 115 -0.32 -1.07 11.69
C PRO A 115 1.12 -0.91 12.19
N PHE A 116 1.78 0.15 11.75
CA PHE A 116 3.06 0.57 12.31
C PHE A 116 2.89 1.00 13.79
N THR A 117 3.80 0.55 14.66
CA THR A 117 3.71 0.80 16.11
C THR A 117 5.05 1.28 16.67
N MET A 118 5.04 1.75 17.93
CA MET A 118 6.27 2.12 18.63
C MET A 118 7.25 0.95 18.82
N SER A 119 6.75 -0.29 18.87
CA SER A 119 7.63 -1.47 18.91
C SER A 119 8.40 -1.63 17.59
N HIS A 120 7.70 -1.51 16.46
CA HIS A 120 8.30 -1.53 15.12
C HIS A 120 9.31 -0.38 14.94
N TYR A 121 8.99 0.82 15.44
CA TYR A 121 9.92 1.94 15.44
C TYR A 121 11.22 1.62 16.18
N ARG A 122 11.14 1.11 17.42
CA ARG A 122 12.34 0.76 18.21
C ARG A 122 13.17 -0.31 17.53
N GLN A 123 12.52 -1.33 16.97
CA GLN A 123 13.19 -2.39 16.22
C GLN A 123 13.87 -1.86 14.96
N ALA A 124 13.21 -0.97 14.22
CA ALA A 124 13.78 -0.33 13.03
C ALA A 124 15.03 0.49 13.37
N VAL A 125 15.00 1.31 14.42
CA VAL A 125 16.17 2.06 14.88
C VAL A 125 17.33 1.13 15.19
N HIS A 126 17.08 0.05 15.94
CA HIS A 126 18.12 -0.92 16.27
C HIS A 126 18.70 -1.60 15.03
N THR A 127 17.84 -2.08 14.13
CA THR A 127 18.23 -2.81 12.92
C THR A 127 19.01 -1.94 11.94
N LEU A 128 18.68 -0.65 11.85
CA LEU A 128 19.31 0.27 10.91
C LEU A 128 20.56 0.97 11.48
N THR A 129 20.91 0.74 12.74
CA THR A 129 22.04 1.44 13.38
C THR A 129 23.36 1.16 12.68
N GLU A 130 23.65 -0.09 12.33
CA GLU A 130 24.89 -0.44 11.63
C GLU A 130 24.98 0.21 10.24
N LEU A 131 23.87 0.20 9.49
CA LEU A 131 23.80 0.86 8.19
C LEU A 131 23.99 2.37 8.34
N ALA A 132 23.44 2.99 9.39
CA ALA A 132 23.56 4.42 9.64
C ALA A 132 25.00 4.85 9.96
N LEU A 133 25.82 3.95 10.52
CA LEU A 133 27.24 4.22 10.77
C LEU A 133 28.08 4.17 9.47
N GLN A 134 27.54 3.58 8.39
CA GLN A 134 28.25 3.37 7.13
C GLN A 134 27.86 4.35 6.02
N THR A 135 26.85 5.20 6.24
CA THR A 135 26.35 6.14 5.23
C THR A 135 25.88 7.44 5.85
N ASP A 136 26.14 8.55 5.16
CA ASP A 136 25.57 9.87 5.44
C ASP A 136 24.30 10.14 4.61
N LYS A 137 23.94 9.24 3.69
CA LYS A 137 22.78 9.37 2.80
C LYS A 137 21.51 8.87 3.47
N GLY A 138 20.62 9.78 3.84
CA GLY A 138 19.34 9.46 4.48
C GLY A 138 18.44 8.52 3.65
N ILE A 139 18.46 8.64 2.32
CA ILE A 139 17.65 7.80 1.43
C ILE A 139 18.01 6.31 1.50
N VAL A 140 19.27 5.98 1.82
CA VAL A 140 19.71 4.58 1.98
C VAL A 140 19.03 3.95 3.20
N LEU A 141 18.98 4.69 4.33
CA LEU A 141 18.27 4.25 5.53
C LEU A 141 16.76 4.16 5.32
N ALA A 142 16.19 5.14 4.63
CA ALA A 142 14.75 5.18 4.37
C ALA A 142 14.31 4.03 3.46
N SER A 143 15.09 3.72 2.43
CA SER A 143 14.81 2.60 1.51
C SER A 143 14.88 1.27 2.26
N ALA A 144 15.95 1.05 3.04
CA ALA A 144 16.11 -0.14 3.87
C ALA A 144 14.98 -0.28 4.92
N LEU A 145 14.54 0.83 5.53
CA LEU A 145 13.40 0.83 6.43
C LEU A 145 12.13 0.34 5.73
N VAL A 146 11.78 0.98 4.62
CA VAL A 146 10.54 0.69 3.89
C VAL A 146 10.53 -0.76 3.38
N GLU A 147 11.65 -1.24 2.84
CA GLU A 147 11.77 -2.65 2.43
C GLU A 147 11.58 -3.62 3.60
N ASN A 148 12.17 -3.32 4.76
CA ASN A 148 12.03 -4.15 5.95
C ASN A 148 10.61 -4.17 6.51
N LEU A 149 9.88 -3.05 6.46
CA LEU A 149 8.48 -2.98 6.88
C LEU A 149 7.57 -3.79 5.94
N ARG A 150 7.75 -3.63 4.62
CA ARG A 150 7.01 -4.40 3.61
C ARG A 150 7.17 -5.91 3.77
N ARG A 151 8.40 -6.39 4.04
CA ARG A 151 8.68 -7.82 4.28
C ARG A 151 7.93 -8.38 5.50
N GLN A 152 7.52 -7.51 6.42
CA GLN A 152 6.78 -7.86 7.64
C GLN A 152 5.28 -7.57 7.53
N SER A 153 4.81 -7.11 6.37
CA SER A 153 3.44 -6.63 6.15
C SER A 153 3.02 -5.52 7.12
N ILE A 154 3.95 -4.60 7.42
CA ILE A 154 3.74 -3.42 8.29
C ILE A 154 3.59 -2.16 7.45
#